data_AF-A0A6P0N766-F1
#
_entry.id   AF-A0A6P0N766-F1
#
_cell.length_a   1.000
_cell.length_b   1.000
_cell.length_c   1.000
_cell.angle_alpha   90.00
_cell.angle_beta   90.00
_cell.angle_gamma   90.00
#
_symmetry.space_group_name_H-M   'P 1'
#
loop_
_entity.id
_entity.type
_entity.pdbx_description
1 polymer ?
#
loop_
_entity_poly.entity_id
_entity_poly.type
_entity_poly.pdbx_seq_one_letter_code
_entity_poly.pdbx_strand_id
1 'polypeptide(L)'
;MSQTEQILSQLPGDVLGRLRSADKVWKALREGTTPIPEVITETEDELGTLDLDVVICGGTLGILIGAALQQRGWRVAVVERGVLRGRDQEWNISRQELEVFLELELLSTAELENAIASEYNPARISFFQGPDFLVNDVLNIGVDPVFLLDTLKGKFLAAGGKLFEKTSFTKATIHPDGVSIGLKVNQLEVTQVKARLLIDAM
;
A
#
# COMPACT_ATOMS: atom_id res chain seq x y z
N MET A 1 -22.24 -24.38 18.06
CA MET A 1 -21.47 -23.83 16.92
C MET A 1 -22.09 -24.34 15.65
N SER A 2 -22.26 -23.48 14.64
CA SER A 2 -22.66 -23.90 13.29
C SER A 2 -21.51 -24.65 12.59
N GLN A 3 -21.80 -25.40 11.52
CA GLN A 3 -20.77 -26.03 10.69
C GLN A 3 -19.79 -24.98 10.13
N THR A 4 -20.28 -23.80 9.73
CA THR A 4 -19.44 -22.68 9.29
C THR A 4 -18.48 -22.21 10.38
N GLU A 5 -18.94 -22.09 11.62
CA GLU A 5 -18.09 -21.72 12.77
C GLU A 5 -17.02 -22.77 13.05
N GLN A 6 -17.34 -24.06 12.91
CA GLN A 6 -16.38 -25.15 13.10
C GLN A 6 -15.33 -25.22 12.00
N ILE A 7 -15.68 -24.93 10.75
CA ILE A 7 -14.73 -24.94 9.63
C ILE A 7 -13.79 -23.73 9.74
N LEU A 8 -14.34 -22.54 9.95
CA LEU A 8 -13.55 -21.30 9.90
C LEU A 8 -12.67 -21.09 11.13
N SER A 9 -12.99 -21.69 12.28
CA SER A 9 -12.13 -21.64 13.47
C SER A 9 -10.82 -22.43 13.33
N GLN A 10 -10.71 -23.29 12.31
CA GLN A 10 -9.49 -24.06 12.01
C GLN A 10 -8.47 -23.24 11.20
N LEU A 11 -8.87 -22.11 10.64
CA LEU A 11 -8.01 -21.24 9.84
C LEU A 11 -7.25 -20.24 10.73
N PRO A 12 -6.05 -19.80 10.34
CA PRO A 12 -5.26 -18.85 11.13
C PRO A 12 -5.94 -17.48 11.24
N GLY A 13 -6.05 -16.97 12.47
CA GLY A 13 -6.64 -15.66 12.78
C GLY A 13 -8.18 -15.68 12.87
N ASP A 14 -8.78 -14.50 13.01
CA ASP A 14 -10.24 -14.36 13.15
C ASP A 14 -10.93 -14.25 11.78
N VAL A 15 -10.93 -15.34 11.01
CA VAL A 15 -11.51 -15.36 9.65
C VAL A 15 -13.01 -15.06 9.68
N LEU A 16 -13.76 -15.69 10.59
CA LEU A 16 -15.20 -15.49 10.68
C LEU A 16 -15.56 -14.07 11.14
N GLY A 17 -14.84 -13.51 12.12
CA GLY A 17 -15.05 -12.13 12.56
C GLY A 17 -14.73 -11.12 11.45
N ARG A 18 -13.68 -11.35 10.65
CA ARG A 18 -13.37 -10.53 9.47
C ARG A 18 -14.44 -10.61 8.40
N LEU A 19 -14.95 -11.80 8.07
CA LEU A 19 -16.06 -11.97 7.12
C LEU A 19 -17.33 -11.27 7.61
N ARG A 20 -17.68 -11.43 8.89
CA ARG A 20 -18.82 -10.72 9.51
C ARG A 20 -18.62 -9.20 9.49
N SER A 21 -17.38 -8.73 9.63
CA SER A 21 -17.08 -7.29 9.58
C SER A 21 -17.23 -6.76 8.15
N ALA A 22 -16.73 -7.48 7.15
CA ALA A 22 -16.94 -7.15 5.74
C ALA A 22 -18.42 -7.12 5.37
N ASP A 23 -19.22 -8.10 5.84
CA ASP A 23 -20.66 -8.14 5.59
C ASP A 23 -21.41 -6.97 6.25
N LYS A 24 -21.03 -6.59 7.47
CA LYS A 24 -21.57 -5.38 8.14
C LYS A 24 -21.28 -4.12 7.35
N VAL A 25 -20.04 -3.95 6.87
CA VAL A 25 -19.65 -2.79 6.05
C VAL A 25 -20.44 -2.79 4.73
N TRP A 26 -20.52 -3.93 4.05
CA TRP A 26 -21.28 -4.06 2.81
C TRP A 26 -22.77 -3.75 2.99
N LYS A 27 -23.38 -4.27 4.07
CA LYS A 27 -24.77 -3.95 4.41
C LYS A 27 -24.96 -2.46 4.65
N ALA A 28 -24.10 -1.84 5.45
CA ALA A 28 -24.17 -0.41 5.75
C ALA A 28 -23.99 0.47 4.49
N LEU A 29 -23.16 0.05 3.53
CA LEU A 29 -23.02 0.72 2.24
C LEU A 29 -24.30 0.63 1.41
N ARG A 30 -24.90 -0.57 1.30
CA ARG A 30 -26.17 -0.76 0.57
C ARG A 30 -27.34 0.00 1.18
N GLU A 31 -27.37 0.11 2.51
CA GLU A 31 -28.41 0.84 3.24
C GLU A 31 -28.13 2.35 3.33
N GLY A 32 -26.97 2.82 2.86
CA GLY A 32 -26.58 4.23 2.92
C GLY A 32 -26.37 4.76 4.34
N THR A 33 -26.10 3.88 5.31
CA THR A 33 -25.93 4.24 6.73
C THR A 33 -24.47 4.48 7.13
N THR A 34 -23.53 4.27 6.20
CA THR A 34 -22.10 4.51 6.45
C THR A 34 -21.81 6.01 6.37
N PRO A 35 -21.40 6.65 7.48
CA PRO A 35 -20.94 8.03 7.41
C PRO A 35 -19.65 8.09 6.57
N ILE A 36 -19.61 8.98 5.59
CA ILE A 36 -18.39 9.28 4.84
C ILE A 36 -17.64 10.34 5.65
N PRO A 37 -16.50 10.02 6.27
CA PRO A 37 -15.76 11.00 7.06
C PRO A 37 -15.15 12.05 6.14
N GLU A 38 -15.35 13.32 6.46
CA GLU A 38 -14.58 14.41 5.86
C GLU A 38 -13.19 14.43 6.50
N VAL A 39 -12.20 13.94 5.76
CA VAL A 39 -10.81 13.81 6.24
C VAL A 39 -9.87 14.84 5.64
N ILE A 40 -10.31 15.57 4.61
CA ILE A 40 -9.54 16.64 3.96
C ILE A 40 -10.30 17.95 4.19
N THR A 41 -9.59 18.95 4.70
CA THR A 41 -10.10 20.33 4.85
C THR A 41 -9.13 21.32 4.22
N GLU A 42 -9.58 22.52 3.90
CA GLU A 42 -8.73 23.59 3.37
C GLU A 42 -8.76 24.82 4.29
N THR A 43 -7.68 25.58 4.32
CA THR A 43 -7.60 26.89 5.00
C THR A 43 -6.72 27.86 4.21
N GLU A 44 -6.88 29.15 4.48
CA GLU A 44 -6.07 30.23 3.89
C GLU A 44 -4.81 30.55 4.73
N ASP A 45 -4.68 29.99 5.93
CA ASP A 45 -3.51 30.20 6.80
C ASP A 45 -2.27 29.52 6.21
N GLU A 46 -1.11 30.17 6.29
CA GLU A 46 0.17 29.56 5.90
C GLU A 46 0.67 28.53 6.94
N LEU A 47 1.25 27.44 6.46
CA LEU A 47 1.78 26.36 7.28
C LEU A 47 3.19 26.67 7.80
N GLY A 48 3.96 27.45 7.04
CA GLY A 48 5.31 27.88 7.35
C GLY A 48 6.36 26.80 7.06
N THR A 49 7.26 26.54 8.01
CA THR A 49 8.34 25.56 7.82
C THR A 49 7.79 24.13 7.69
N LEU A 50 8.24 23.42 6.66
CA LEU A 50 7.83 22.05 6.33
C LEU A 50 8.88 21.03 6.78
N ASP A 51 8.42 19.94 7.39
CA ASP A 51 9.27 18.86 7.90
C ASP A 51 9.81 17.98 6.76
N LEU A 52 8.98 17.77 5.74
CA LEU A 52 9.18 16.84 4.64
C LEU A 52 8.74 17.45 3.31
N ASP A 53 9.17 16.84 2.21
CA ASP A 53 8.68 17.19 0.89
C ASP A 53 7.43 16.37 0.56
N VAL A 54 7.46 15.06 0.84
CA VAL A 54 6.35 14.14 0.52
C VAL A 54 6.03 13.24 1.70
N VAL A 55 4.75 13.06 1.99
CA VAL A 55 4.25 12.01 2.88
C VAL A 55 3.35 11.09 2.07
N ILE A 56 3.59 9.79 2.15
CA ILE A 56 2.84 8.75 1.46
C ILE A 56 2.10 7.92 2.50
N CYS A 57 0.78 7.89 2.43
CA CYS A 57 -0.05 7.08 3.32
C CYS A 57 -0.40 5.76 2.62
N GLY A 58 -0.12 4.63 3.26
CA GLY A 58 -0.19 3.29 2.66
C GLY A 58 1.20 2.79 2.27
N GLY A 59 1.71 1.79 2.99
CA GLY A 59 3.10 1.36 2.85
C GLY A 59 3.32 0.33 1.74
N THR A 60 2.37 -0.58 1.53
CA THR A 60 2.55 -1.74 0.63
C THR A 60 2.95 -1.32 -0.79
N LEU A 61 2.18 -0.43 -1.42
CA LEU A 61 2.53 0.14 -2.72
C LEU A 61 3.30 1.46 -2.58
N GLY A 62 3.07 2.21 -1.50
CA GLY A 62 3.72 3.48 -1.27
C GLY A 62 5.24 3.37 -1.09
N ILE A 63 5.78 2.22 -0.65
CA ILE A 63 7.24 2.06 -0.51
C ILE A 63 7.98 2.07 -1.85
N LEU A 64 7.33 1.66 -2.95
CA LEU A 64 7.92 1.70 -4.29
C LEU A 64 8.16 3.16 -4.69
N ILE A 65 7.11 3.99 -4.53
CA ILE A 65 7.14 5.43 -4.82
C ILE A 65 8.10 6.13 -3.84
N GLY A 66 8.01 5.79 -2.56
CA GLY A 66 8.83 6.38 -1.50
C GLY A 66 10.32 6.14 -1.69
N ALA A 67 10.71 4.91 -2.02
CA ALA A 67 12.10 4.58 -2.36
C ALA A 67 12.59 5.39 -3.58
N ALA A 68 11.78 5.46 -4.64
CA ALA A 68 12.15 6.16 -5.87
C ALA A 68 12.35 7.67 -5.67
N LEU A 69 11.49 8.30 -4.86
CA LEU A 69 11.57 9.71 -4.54
C LEU A 69 12.73 10.00 -3.57
N GLN A 70 12.90 9.17 -2.54
CA GLN A 70 13.97 9.33 -1.56
C GLN A 70 15.36 9.22 -2.21
N GLN A 71 15.56 8.25 -3.11
CA GLN A 71 16.81 8.11 -3.86
C GLN A 71 17.09 9.30 -4.80
N ARG A 72 16.05 10.03 -5.22
CA ARG A 72 16.17 11.28 -5.99
C ARG A 72 16.40 12.53 -5.14
N GLY A 73 16.59 12.37 -3.82
CA GLY A 73 16.95 13.45 -2.90
C GLY A 73 15.78 14.18 -2.26
N TRP A 74 14.54 13.70 -2.42
CA TRP A 74 13.39 14.26 -1.70
C TRP A 74 13.36 13.76 -0.26
N ARG A 75 12.87 14.59 0.67
CA ARG A 75 12.65 14.17 2.07
C ARG A 75 11.28 13.49 2.16
N VAL A 76 11.26 12.17 2.22
CA VAL A 76 10.03 11.38 2.13
C VAL A 76 9.73 10.67 3.45
N ALA A 77 8.45 10.62 3.81
CA ALA A 77 7.96 9.65 4.78
C ALA A 77 6.89 8.72 4.19
N VAL A 78 6.93 7.45 4.60
CA VAL A 78 5.90 6.45 4.34
C VAL A 78 5.19 6.13 5.65
N VAL A 79 3.86 6.14 5.64
CA VAL A 79 2.99 5.87 6.80
C VAL A 79 2.22 4.57 6.55
N GLU A 80 2.33 3.63 7.48
CA GLU A 80 1.65 2.34 7.43
C GLU A 80 0.95 2.04 8.75
N ARG A 81 -0.35 1.69 8.67
CA ARG A 81 -1.17 1.34 9.83
C ARG A 81 -0.68 0.07 10.50
N GLY A 82 -0.19 -0.88 9.71
CA GLY A 82 0.41 -2.13 10.19
C GLY A 82 1.93 -2.05 10.32
N VAL A 83 2.55 -3.23 10.32
CA VAL A 83 3.97 -3.37 9.99
C VAL A 83 4.04 -3.49 8.47
N LEU A 84 4.89 -2.70 7.83
CA LEU A 84 5.13 -2.79 6.40
C LEU A 84 5.89 -4.09 6.11
N ARG A 85 5.18 -5.04 5.51
CA ARG A 85 5.71 -6.33 5.11
C ARG A 85 4.91 -6.89 3.93
N GLY A 86 5.58 -7.68 3.10
CA GLY A 86 4.92 -8.50 2.10
C GLY A 86 4.01 -9.56 2.70
N ARG A 87 3.06 -10.01 1.90
CA ARG A 87 2.24 -11.20 2.17
C ARG A 87 2.89 -12.42 1.52
N ASP A 88 2.65 -13.61 2.06
CA ASP A 88 3.16 -14.86 1.51
C ASP A 88 2.55 -15.23 0.14
N GLN A 89 1.44 -14.60 -0.22
CA GLN A 89 0.78 -14.82 -1.51
C GLN A 89 1.41 -13.96 -2.60
N GLU A 90 1.88 -14.62 -3.66
CA GLU A 90 2.33 -13.97 -4.88
C GLU A 90 1.32 -12.91 -5.37
N TRP A 91 1.85 -11.89 -6.01
CA TRP A 91 1.11 -10.87 -6.73
C TRP A 91 1.50 -10.94 -8.20
N ASN A 92 0.54 -10.75 -9.09
CA ASN A 92 0.78 -10.84 -10.52
C ASN A 92 1.20 -9.48 -11.09
N ILE A 93 2.18 -9.48 -11.98
CA ILE A 93 2.72 -8.31 -12.66
C ILE A 93 3.22 -8.72 -14.05
N SER A 94 3.41 -7.75 -14.94
CA SER A 94 3.96 -7.96 -16.29
C SER A 94 5.45 -7.59 -16.32
N ARG A 95 6.22 -8.18 -17.25
CA ARG A 95 7.67 -7.92 -17.36
C ARG A 95 8.02 -6.44 -17.53
N GLN A 96 7.24 -5.71 -18.34
CA GLN A 96 7.44 -4.28 -18.55
C GLN A 96 7.31 -3.46 -17.25
N GLU A 97 6.39 -3.83 -16.36
CA GLU A 97 6.24 -3.15 -15.06
C GLU A 97 7.41 -3.46 -14.13
N LEU A 98 8.02 -4.64 -14.26
CA LEU A 98 9.22 -5.03 -13.53
C LEU A 98 10.49 -4.29 -14.01
N GLU A 99 10.59 -4.00 -15.29
CA GLU A 99 11.71 -3.24 -15.86
C GLU A 99 11.82 -1.83 -15.27
N VAL A 100 10.70 -1.22 -14.88
CA VAL A 100 10.66 0.08 -14.19
C VAL A 100 11.47 0.08 -12.90
N PHE A 101 11.55 -1.04 -12.17
CA PHE A 101 12.40 -1.11 -10.97
C PHE A 101 13.89 -0.99 -11.30
N LEU A 102 14.33 -1.49 -12.45
CA LEU A 102 15.71 -1.36 -12.91
C LEU A 102 15.97 0.06 -13.43
N GLU A 103 15.04 0.61 -14.23
CA GLU A 103 15.13 1.97 -14.77
C GLU A 103 15.21 3.04 -13.67
N LEU A 104 14.50 2.81 -12.56
CA LEU A 104 14.50 3.69 -11.40
C LEU A 104 15.60 3.36 -10.38
N GLU A 105 16.47 2.37 -10.68
CA GLU A 105 17.54 1.87 -9.81
C GLU A 105 17.05 1.39 -8.42
N LEU A 106 15.76 1.01 -8.34
CA LEU A 106 15.14 0.47 -7.15
C LEU A 106 15.60 -0.94 -6.84
N LEU A 107 15.88 -1.73 -7.88
CA LEU A 107 16.45 -3.07 -7.77
C LEU A 107 17.61 -3.21 -8.74
N SER A 108 18.59 -4.01 -8.36
CA SER A 108 19.55 -4.58 -9.31
C SER A 108 18.90 -5.73 -10.09
N THR A 109 19.49 -6.12 -11.22
CA THR A 109 19.03 -7.29 -11.98
C THR A 109 18.96 -8.54 -11.11
N ALA A 110 19.96 -8.78 -10.25
CA ALA A 110 19.97 -9.95 -9.37
C ALA A 110 18.86 -9.91 -8.32
N GLU A 111 18.56 -8.74 -7.74
CA GLU A 111 17.44 -8.58 -6.80
C GLU A 111 16.10 -8.76 -7.52
N LEU A 112 15.95 -8.24 -8.75
CA LEU A 112 14.73 -8.41 -9.53
C LEU A 112 14.47 -9.89 -9.84
N GLU A 113 15.47 -10.61 -10.33
CA GLU A 113 15.34 -12.05 -10.61
C GLU A 113 15.01 -12.84 -9.35
N ASN A 114 15.57 -12.47 -8.20
CA ASN A 114 15.23 -13.12 -6.93
C ASN A 114 13.81 -12.78 -6.44
N ALA A 115 13.27 -11.62 -6.83
CA ALA A 115 11.89 -11.26 -6.51
C ALA A 115 10.88 -12.04 -7.36
N ILE A 116 11.25 -12.55 -8.54
CA ILE A 116 10.37 -13.32 -9.42
C ILE A 116 10.24 -14.74 -8.87
N ALA A 117 9.01 -15.11 -8.47
CA ALA A 117 8.69 -16.43 -7.96
C ALA A 117 8.23 -17.38 -9.08
N SER A 118 7.47 -16.86 -10.05
CA SER A 118 6.90 -17.65 -11.13
C SER A 118 6.74 -16.82 -12.41
N GLU A 119 6.80 -17.48 -13.57
CA GLU A 119 6.45 -16.89 -14.87
C GLU A 119 5.72 -17.97 -15.68
N TYR A 120 4.60 -17.61 -16.30
CA TYR A 120 3.79 -18.54 -17.08
C TYR A 120 3.28 -17.90 -18.35
N ASN A 121 3.16 -18.68 -19.43
CA ASN A 121 2.50 -18.26 -20.66
C ASN A 121 1.98 -19.50 -21.41
N PRO A 122 0.88 -19.38 -22.18
CA PRO A 122 -0.04 -18.25 -22.21
C PRO A 122 -0.95 -18.25 -20.96
N ALA A 123 -1.48 -17.08 -20.58
CA ALA A 123 -2.61 -17.00 -19.67
C ALA A 123 -3.92 -17.21 -20.45
N ARG A 124 -4.90 -17.84 -19.80
CA ARG A 124 -6.21 -18.10 -20.39
C ARG A 124 -7.29 -17.29 -19.70
N ILE A 125 -8.00 -16.47 -20.48
CA ILE A 125 -9.16 -15.71 -20.04
C ILE A 125 -10.41 -16.37 -20.64
N SER A 126 -11.37 -16.72 -19.78
CA SER A 126 -12.62 -17.35 -20.18
C SER A 126 -13.77 -16.74 -19.40
N PHE A 127 -14.89 -16.50 -20.08
CA PHE A 127 -16.15 -16.12 -19.44
C PHE A 127 -17.08 -17.34 -19.36
N PHE A 128 -18.02 -17.34 -18.43
CA PHE A 128 -19.00 -18.43 -18.32
C PHE A 128 -19.77 -18.57 -19.64
N GLN A 129 -19.65 -19.74 -20.29
CA GLN A 129 -20.19 -20.04 -21.62
C GLN A 129 -19.65 -19.16 -22.77
N GLY A 130 -18.50 -18.49 -22.56
CA GLY A 130 -17.80 -17.72 -23.58
C GLY A 130 -16.63 -18.50 -24.22
N PRO A 131 -16.01 -17.95 -25.27
CA PRO A 131 -14.79 -18.51 -25.85
C PRO A 131 -13.59 -18.29 -24.93
N ASP A 132 -12.54 -19.08 -25.17
CA ASP A 132 -11.23 -18.92 -24.53
C ASP A 132 -10.39 -17.89 -25.30
N PHE A 133 -9.78 -16.96 -24.57
CA PHE A 133 -8.79 -16.02 -25.08
C PHE A 133 -7.43 -16.36 -24.48
N LEU A 134 -6.43 -16.58 -25.33
CA LEU A 134 -5.05 -16.76 -24.90
C LEU A 134 -4.33 -15.41 -24.98
N VAL A 135 -3.72 -15.00 -23.89
CA VAL A 135 -2.91 -13.78 -23.80
C VAL A 135 -1.50 -14.15 -23.36
N ASN A 136 -0.51 -13.46 -23.90
CA ASN A 136 0.88 -13.58 -23.46
C ASN A 136 1.31 -12.29 -22.77
N ASP A 137 2.18 -12.43 -21.78
CA ASP A 137 2.92 -11.31 -21.18
C ASP A 137 2.04 -10.27 -20.44
N VAL A 138 0.84 -10.68 -20.02
CA VAL A 138 -0.09 -9.86 -19.22
C VAL A 138 -0.26 -10.49 -17.85
N LEU A 139 0.19 -9.80 -16.80
CA LEU A 139 0.11 -10.29 -15.41
C LEU A 139 0.65 -11.72 -15.24
N ASN A 140 1.63 -12.07 -16.07
CA ASN A 140 2.08 -13.43 -16.30
C ASN A 140 3.24 -13.83 -15.38
N ILE A 141 3.74 -12.89 -14.57
CA ILE A 141 4.81 -13.09 -13.61
C ILE A 141 4.22 -12.98 -12.20
N GLY A 142 4.46 -14.00 -11.39
CA GLY A 142 4.26 -13.96 -9.96
C GLY A 142 5.53 -13.49 -9.26
N VAL A 143 5.42 -12.44 -8.48
CA VAL A 143 6.53 -11.90 -7.68
C VAL A 143 6.33 -12.22 -6.20
N ASP A 144 7.42 -12.42 -5.46
CA ASP A 144 7.44 -12.61 -4.00
C ASP A 144 7.34 -11.24 -3.31
N PRO A 145 6.20 -10.88 -2.71
CA PRO A 145 6.05 -9.60 -2.04
C PRO A 145 6.88 -9.52 -0.76
N VAL A 146 7.19 -10.64 -0.11
CA VAL A 146 7.96 -10.66 1.14
C VAL A 146 9.38 -10.17 0.84
N PHE A 147 10.06 -10.82 -0.11
CA PHE A 147 11.40 -10.42 -0.51
C PHE A 147 11.41 -9.00 -1.12
N LEU A 148 10.49 -8.71 -2.03
CA LEU A 148 10.49 -7.43 -2.74
C LEU A 148 10.27 -6.25 -1.79
N LEU A 149 9.24 -6.28 -0.95
CA LEU A 149 8.93 -5.15 -0.09
C LEU A 149 9.99 -4.97 1.01
N ASP A 150 10.59 -6.06 1.51
CA ASP A 150 11.70 -5.96 2.46
C ASP A 150 12.94 -5.31 1.83
N THR A 151 13.26 -5.70 0.60
CA THR A 151 14.38 -5.12 -0.18
C THR A 151 14.17 -3.63 -0.42
N LEU A 152 12.99 -3.23 -0.90
CA LEU A 152 12.66 -1.82 -1.15
C LEU A 152 12.61 -1.00 0.14
N LYS A 153 12.05 -1.57 1.23
CA LYS A 153 12.06 -0.96 2.57
C LYS A 153 13.49 -0.72 3.04
N GLY A 154 14.38 -1.70 2.89
CA GLY A 154 15.79 -1.57 3.23
C GLY A 154 16.47 -0.42 2.47
N LYS A 155 16.28 -0.36 1.16
CA LYS A 155 16.85 0.71 0.31
C LYS A 155 16.30 2.10 0.67
N PHE A 156 14.99 2.20 0.93
CA PHE A 156 14.37 3.46 1.35
C PHE A 156 14.96 3.97 2.67
N LEU A 157 15.10 3.11 3.68
CA LEU A 157 15.68 3.47 4.97
C LEU A 157 17.17 3.82 4.85
N ALA A 158 17.93 3.05 4.06
CA ALA A 158 19.34 3.32 3.80
C ALA A 158 19.56 4.67 3.11
N ALA A 159 18.62 5.12 2.27
CA ALA A 159 18.63 6.43 1.63
C ALA A 159 18.12 7.58 2.54
N GLY A 160 17.82 7.31 3.82
CA GLY A 160 17.38 8.31 4.80
C GLY A 160 15.87 8.56 4.85
N GLY A 161 15.08 7.72 4.18
CA GLY A 161 13.62 7.79 4.22
C GLY A 161 13.06 7.50 5.61
N LYS A 162 11.95 8.17 5.97
CA LYS A 162 11.28 7.96 7.26
C LYS A 162 10.12 6.98 7.11
N LEU A 163 10.09 5.93 7.93
CA LEU A 163 8.99 4.96 7.94
C LEU A 163 8.23 5.04 9.27
N PHE A 164 6.94 5.32 9.21
CA PHE A 164 6.03 5.31 10.34
C PHE A 164 5.14 4.04 10.29
N GLU A 165 5.60 2.97 10.92
CA GLU A 165 4.79 1.76 11.10
C GLU A 165 3.84 1.93 12.30
N LYS A 166 2.79 1.09 12.36
CA LYS A 166 1.76 1.12 13.40
C LYS A 166 1.14 2.52 13.56
N THR A 167 1.08 3.26 12.46
CA THR A 167 0.68 4.66 12.43
C THR A 167 -0.39 4.85 11.36
N SER A 168 -1.57 5.32 11.74
CA SER A 168 -2.66 5.54 10.79
C SER A 168 -2.82 7.02 10.46
N PHE A 169 -3.07 7.31 9.18
CA PHE A 169 -3.65 8.59 8.77
C PHE A 169 -4.98 8.85 9.49
N THR A 170 -5.26 10.13 9.79
CA THR A 170 -6.54 10.56 10.40
C THR A 170 -7.24 11.64 9.60
N LYS A 171 -6.54 12.73 9.31
CA LYS A 171 -7.04 13.87 8.52
C LYS A 171 -5.87 14.64 7.93
N ALA A 172 -6.12 15.43 6.91
CA ALA A 172 -5.20 16.43 6.39
C ALA A 172 -5.90 17.78 6.25
N THR A 173 -5.13 18.85 6.47
CA THR A 173 -5.55 20.21 6.14
C THR A 173 -4.62 20.74 5.07
N ILE A 174 -5.18 21.18 3.95
CA ILE A 174 -4.48 21.81 2.84
C ILE A 174 -4.33 23.29 3.16
N HIS A 175 -3.13 23.80 2.97
CA HIS A 175 -2.74 25.19 3.13
C HIS A 175 -2.16 25.70 1.80
N PRO A 176 -2.06 27.03 1.58
CA PRO A 176 -1.52 27.57 0.33
C PRO A 176 -0.07 27.12 0.03
N ASP A 177 0.72 26.81 1.06
CA ASP A 177 2.14 26.47 1.00
C ASP A 177 2.46 25.00 1.37
N GLY A 178 1.45 24.17 1.64
CA GLY A 178 1.67 22.76 1.99
C GLY A 178 0.45 22.05 2.57
N VAL A 179 0.71 20.94 3.27
CA VAL A 179 -0.32 20.10 3.90
C VAL A 179 0.09 19.72 5.32
N SER A 180 -0.82 19.91 6.27
CA SER A 180 -0.71 19.42 7.64
C SER A 180 -1.40 18.06 7.74
N ILE A 181 -0.68 17.03 8.17
CA ILE A 181 -1.14 15.64 8.13
C ILE A 181 -1.22 15.11 9.55
N GLY A 182 -2.43 14.74 9.98
CA GLY A 182 -2.68 14.13 11.27
C GLY A 182 -2.41 12.63 11.23
N LEU A 183 -1.47 12.17 12.04
CA LEU A 183 -1.08 10.78 12.20
C LEU A 183 -1.41 10.29 13.60
N LYS A 184 -1.87 9.04 13.72
CA LYS A 184 -2.16 8.40 15.01
C LYS A 184 -1.23 7.21 15.25
N VAL A 185 -0.28 7.35 16.17
CA VAL A 185 0.73 6.33 16.50
C VAL A 185 0.21 5.38 17.57
N ASN A 186 0.31 4.06 17.35
CA ASN A 186 -0.13 3.01 18.28
C ASN A 186 -1.55 3.22 18.84
N GLN A 187 -2.42 3.89 18.08
CA GLN A 187 -3.77 4.28 18.47
C GLN A 187 -3.87 5.21 19.70
N LEU A 188 -2.77 5.83 20.16
CA LEU A 188 -2.75 6.55 21.45
C LEU A 188 -2.25 8.00 21.39
N GLU A 189 -1.52 8.42 20.34
CA GLU A 189 -1.08 9.82 20.19
C GLU A 189 -1.37 10.37 18.80
N VAL A 190 -1.78 11.64 18.71
CA VAL A 190 -1.94 12.37 17.44
C VAL A 190 -0.70 13.24 17.22
N THR A 191 0.19 12.82 16.34
CA THR A 191 1.31 13.63 15.83
C THR A 191 0.90 14.31 14.53
N GLN A 192 1.29 15.57 14.34
CA GLN A 192 1.14 16.26 13.05
C GLN A 192 2.47 16.27 12.30
N VAL A 193 2.40 16.08 10.98
CA VAL A 193 3.54 16.18 10.07
C VAL A 193 3.21 17.20 8.99
N LYS A 194 4.13 18.11 8.71
CA LYS A 194 3.99 19.14 7.68
C LYS A 194 4.77 18.73 6.42
N ALA A 195 4.11 18.71 5.28
CA ALA A 195 4.74 18.35 4.01
C ALA A 195 4.27 19.25 2.86
N ARG A 196 4.95 19.17 1.70
CA ARG A 196 4.51 19.86 0.48
C ARG A 196 3.41 19.08 -0.24
N LEU A 197 3.48 17.76 -0.17
CA LEU A 197 2.58 16.85 -0.86
C LEU A 197 2.18 15.68 0.05
N LEU A 198 0.90 15.35 0.04
CA LEU A 198 0.35 14.10 0.56
C LEU A 198 -0.02 13.21 -0.64
N ILE A 199 0.45 11.96 -0.63
CA ILE A 199 0.05 10.92 -1.58
C ILE A 199 -0.77 9.88 -0.83
N ASP A 200 -1.97 9.59 -1.35
CA ASP A 200 -2.78 8.47 -0.89
C ASP A 200 -2.45 7.22 -1.73
N ALA A 201 -1.91 6.21 -1.05
CA ALA A 201 -1.56 4.89 -1.57
C ALA A 201 -2.15 3.78 -0.68
N MET A 202 -3.27 4.07 0.00
CA MET A 202 -3.99 3.15 0.91
C MET A 202 -4.95 2.21 0.18
#